data_AF-A0A1Q3MHC7-F1
#
_entry.id   AF-A0A1Q3MHC7-F1
#
_cell.length_a   1.000
_cell.length_b   1.000
_cell.length_c   1.000
_cell.angle_alpha   90.00
_cell.angle_beta   90.00
_cell.angle_gamma   90.00
#
_symmetry.space_group_name_H-M   'P 1'
#
loop_
_entity.id
_entity.type
_entity.pdbx_description
1 polymer ?
#
loop_
_entity_poly.entity_id
_entity_poly.type
_entity_poly.pdbx_seq_one_letter_code
_entity_poly.pdbx_strand_id
1 'polypeptide(L)'
;MEGFQCSQPDSNLEQARDEANAWMARFAPLVLQTDEPPTESMLRQQIATIESLQSTARTVQTRLASVATTQDLELKSTLERAVGQLQSIEDDVRRQLGKVRPGDPAGIADLDAVNAKLSERLARQEIGAPTSLEVPAVLEMKVSPGNWAAAGGIGLFGFGWTSFTTFHAVLMIGGMSKAFGWGALALLGFYSIFFAVGFSMIYAAINSASTESFTLDGDQLVIRKNLGGWVREKRYTIDPSVKADVESVSNTVRMGNQKGPVPMIALQDKDGRQVTFGQNATPAQRKIICDRINAYIASVR
;
A
#
# COMPACT_ATOMS: atom_id res chain seq x y z
N MET A 1 38.17 -39.21 -68.05
CA MET A 1 37.35 -39.32 -66.82
C MET A 1 37.64 -38.07 -66.00
N GLU A 2 36.94 -36.99 -66.30
CA GLU A 2 36.97 -35.77 -65.50
C GLU A 2 35.63 -35.72 -64.76
N GLY A 3 35.67 -35.97 -63.46
CA GLY A 3 34.53 -35.83 -62.59
C GLY A 3 34.29 -34.36 -62.31
N PHE A 4 33.34 -33.76 -63.01
CA PHE A 4 32.82 -32.44 -62.72
C PHE A 4 32.01 -32.51 -61.40
N GLN A 5 32.62 -32.08 -60.29
CA GLN A 5 31.90 -31.73 -59.07
C GLN A 5 31.29 -30.34 -59.24
N CYS A 6 30.03 -30.29 -59.68
CA CYS A 6 29.17 -29.11 -59.54
C CYS A 6 28.05 -29.48 -58.57
N SER A 7 27.96 -28.77 -57.44
CA SER A 7 26.76 -28.47 -56.61
C SER A 7 27.14 -28.31 -55.14
N GLN A 8 27.62 -27.12 -54.74
CA GLN A 8 27.73 -26.68 -53.32
C GLN A 8 27.37 -25.20 -53.00
N PRO A 9 26.94 -24.31 -53.92
CA PRO A 9 26.61 -22.93 -53.52
C PRO A 9 25.24 -22.81 -52.81
N ASP A 10 24.24 -23.60 -53.20
CA ASP A 10 22.86 -23.45 -52.71
C ASP A 10 22.69 -23.91 -51.26
N SER A 11 23.38 -24.98 -50.84
CA SER A 11 23.29 -25.50 -49.47
C SER A 11 23.88 -24.54 -48.42
N ASN A 12 24.92 -23.80 -48.80
CA ASN A 12 25.58 -22.84 -47.91
C ASN A 12 24.74 -21.57 -47.72
N LEU A 13 23.99 -21.16 -48.75
CA LEU A 13 23.06 -20.04 -48.68
C LEU A 13 21.84 -20.36 -47.82
N GLU A 14 21.22 -21.53 -48.01
CA GLU A 14 20.10 -21.98 -47.19
C GLU A 14 20.49 -22.07 -45.71
N GLN A 15 21.66 -22.64 -45.41
CA GLN A 15 22.16 -22.71 -44.04
C GLN A 15 22.38 -21.32 -43.41
N ALA A 16 22.93 -20.35 -44.16
CA ALA A 16 23.12 -18.99 -43.66
C ALA A 16 21.79 -18.25 -43.42
N ARG A 17 20.78 -18.50 -44.27
CA ARG A 17 19.42 -17.99 -44.09
C ARG A 17 18.76 -18.58 -42.85
N ASP A 18 18.87 -19.89 -42.66
CA ASP A 18 18.31 -20.59 -41.50
C ASP A 18 18.94 -20.11 -40.20
N GLU A 19 20.26 -19.90 -40.18
CA GLU A 19 20.97 -19.33 -39.02
C GLU A 19 20.51 -17.89 -38.71
N ALA A 20 20.33 -17.06 -39.74
CA ALA A 20 19.82 -15.70 -39.58
C ALA A 20 18.37 -15.66 -39.10
N ASN A 21 17.50 -16.51 -39.65
CA ASN A 21 16.12 -16.64 -39.24
C ASN A 21 16.00 -17.17 -37.80
N ALA A 22 16.80 -18.17 -37.43
CA ALA A 22 16.86 -18.68 -36.06
C ALA A 22 17.35 -17.62 -35.07
N TRP A 23 18.32 -16.80 -35.47
CA TRP A 23 18.77 -15.66 -34.67
C TRP A 23 17.64 -14.64 -34.48
N MET A 24 16.94 -14.27 -35.56
CA MET A 24 15.80 -13.34 -35.52
C MET A 24 14.63 -13.88 -34.68
N ALA A 25 14.35 -15.19 -34.73
CA ALA A 25 13.31 -15.82 -33.94
C ALA A 25 13.56 -15.72 -32.42
N ARG A 26 14.84 -15.77 -32.00
CA ARG A 26 15.22 -15.54 -30.59
C ARG A 26 15.22 -14.07 -30.19
N PHE A 27 15.45 -13.16 -31.14
CA PHE A 27 15.39 -11.72 -30.92
C PHE A 27 13.95 -11.21 -30.82
N ALA A 28 13.02 -11.77 -31.59
CA ALA A 28 11.65 -11.27 -31.68
C ALA A 28 10.93 -11.09 -30.33
N PRO A 29 10.99 -12.03 -29.35
CA PRO A 29 10.36 -11.87 -28.04
C PRO A 29 10.91 -10.70 -27.20
N LEU A 30 12.10 -10.18 -27.52
CA LEU A 30 12.69 -9.04 -26.80
C LEU A 30 12.08 -7.70 -27.24
N VAL A 31 11.49 -7.64 -28.43
CA VAL A 31 10.92 -6.42 -29.02
C VAL A 31 9.39 -6.48 -29.03
N LEU A 32 8.83 -7.67 -29.24
CA LEU A 32 7.40 -7.91 -29.19
C LEU A 32 6.97 -7.92 -27.72
N GLN A 33 6.57 -6.76 -27.23
CA GLN A 33 6.12 -6.56 -25.85
C GLN A 33 5.06 -7.59 -25.48
N THR A 34 5.22 -8.20 -24.30
CA THR A 34 4.19 -9.00 -23.66
C THR A 34 3.40 -8.06 -22.75
N ASP A 35 2.06 -8.12 -22.77
CA ASP A 35 1.18 -7.26 -21.94
C ASP A 35 1.31 -7.51 -20.43
N GLU A 36 2.15 -8.46 -20.02
CA GLU A 36 2.32 -8.88 -18.64
C GLU A 36 3.44 -8.09 -17.94
N PRO A 37 3.24 -7.65 -16.68
CA PRO A 37 4.28 -6.97 -15.93
C PRO A 37 5.53 -7.86 -15.78
N PRO A 38 6.75 -7.34 -16.05
CA PRO A 38 7.95 -8.15 -16.07
C PRO A 38 8.31 -8.66 -14.67
N THR A 39 8.51 -9.97 -14.55
CA THR A 39 9.01 -10.62 -13.33
C THR A 39 10.54 -10.67 -13.32
N GLU A 40 11.16 -10.80 -12.13
CA GLU A 40 12.62 -10.91 -11.99
C GLU A 40 13.20 -12.05 -12.83
N SER A 41 12.57 -13.23 -12.79
CA SER A 41 13.02 -14.41 -13.55
C SER A 41 13.00 -14.17 -15.06
N MET A 42 11.97 -13.47 -15.57
CA MET A 42 11.87 -13.12 -16.98
C MET A 42 12.99 -12.15 -17.39
N LEU A 43 13.24 -11.11 -16.60
CA LEU A 43 14.29 -10.14 -16.88
C LEU A 43 15.68 -10.77 -16.92
N ARG A 44 15.98 -11.68 -15.98
CA ARG A 44 17.26 -12.42 -15.99
C ARG A 44 17.39 -13.33 -17.21
N GLN A 45 16.30 -14.01 -17.59
CA GLN A 45 16.29 -14.85 -18.78
C GLN A 45 16.49 -14.03 -20.06
N GLN A 46 15.89 -12.83 -20.14
CA GLN A 46 16.10 -11.90 -21.24
C GLN A 46 17.55 -11.41 -21.33
N ILE A 47 18.17 -11.05 -20.20
CA ILE A 47 19.60 -10.68 -20.17
C ILE A 47 20.47 -11.81 -20.71
N ALA A 48 20.27 -13.05 -20.23
CA ALA A 48 21.02 -14.21 -20.71
C ALA A 48 20.80 -14.47 -22.22
N THR A 49 19.59 -14.20 -22.71
CA THR A 49 19.25 -14.31 -24.14
C THR A 49 19.99 -13.25 -24.96
N ILE A 50 20.03 -12.00 -24.47
CA ILE A 50 20.74 -10.89 -25.12
C ILE A 50 22.24 -11.18 -25.19
N GLU A 51 22.86 -11.64 -24.10
CA GLU A 51 24.28 -12.02 -24.07
C GLU A 51 24.58 -13.14 -25.09
N SER A 52 23.70 -14.14 -25.19
CA SER A 52 23.80 -15.19 -26.22
C SER A 52 23.67 -14.63 -27.64
N LEU A 53 22.74 -13.70 -27.88
CA LEU A 53 22.54 -13.08 -29.20
C LEU A 53 23.75 -12.21 -29.61
N GLN A 54 24.31 -11.45 -28.68
CA GLN A 54 25.52 -10.64 -28.89
C GLN A 54 26.72 -11.52 -29.29
N SER A 55 26.94 -12.64 -28.61
CA SER A 55 28.05 -13.55 -28.91
C SER A 55 27.96 -14.20 -30.31
N THR A 56 26.74 -14.34 -30.85
CA THR A 56 26.49 -14.99 -32.14
C THR A 56 26.24 -14.02 -33.30
N ALA A 57 25.92 -12.74 -33.00
CA ALA A 57 25.54 -11.73 -33.99
C ALA A 57 26.57 -11.54 -35.11
N ARG A 58 27.86 -11.37 -34.76
CA ARG A 58 28.92 -11.12 -35.74
C ARG A 58 29.13 -12.30 -36.69
N THR A 59 29.03 -13.52 -36.16
CA THR A 59 29.18 -14.76 -36.95
C THR A 59 28.05 -14.89 -37.97
N VAL A 60 26.80 -14.69 -37.53
CA VAL A 60 25.62 -14.78 -38.40
C VAL A 60 25.65 -13.67 -39.48
N GLN A 61 25.98 -12.44 -39.10
CA GLN A 61 26.12 -11.32 -40.05
C GLN A 61 27.19 -11.59 -41.11
N THR A 62 28.36 -12.08 -40.70
CA THR A 62 29.48 -12.36 -41.62
C THR A 62 29.14 -13.48 -42.59
N ARG A 63 28.51 -14.56 -42.09
CA ARG A 63 28.06 -15.67 -42.93
C ARG A 63 27.02 -15.23 -43.94
N LEU A 64 25.96 -14.56 -43.49
CA LEU A 64 24.92 -14.06 -44.40
C LEU A 64 25.51 -13.08 -45.43
N ALA A 65 26.39 -12.16 -45.03
CA ALA A 65 27.02 -11.22 -45.95
C ALA A 65 27.89 -11.89 -47.02
N SER A 66 28.46 -13.07 -46.75
CA SER A 66 29.34 -13.79 -47.67
C SER A 66 28.62 -14.55 -48.79
N VAL A 67 27.35 -14.90 -48.58
CA VAL A 67 26.55 -15.71 -49.53
C VAL A 67 25.28 -15.01 -50.02
N ALA A 68 24.86 -13.92 -49.38
CA ALA A 68 23.60 -13.23 -49.67
C ALA A 68 23.47 -12.76 -51.13
N THR A 69 22.29 -12.97 -51.68
CA THR A 69 21.88 -12.47 -53.00
C THR A 69 21.05 -11.19 -52.85
N THR A 70 20.67 -10.57 -53.98
CA THR A 70 19.80 -9.37 -54.00
C THR A 70 18.44 -9.62 -53.31
N GLN A 71 17.97 -10.87 -53.25
CA GLN A 71 16.70 -11.23 -52.58
C GLN A 71 16.81 -11.23 -51.04
N ASP A 72 18.03 -11.26 -50.49
CA ASP A 72 18.30 -11.36 -49.05
C ASP A 72 18.55 -9.99 -48.38
N LEU A 73 18.45 -8.90 -49.15
CA LEU A 73 18.75 -7.55 -48.68
C LEU A 73 17.84 -7.12 -47.52
N GLU A 74 16.56 -7.54 -47.55
CA GLU A 74 15.61 -7.22 -46.47
C GLU A 74 16.00 -7.91 -45.16
N LEU A 75 16.30 -9.22 -45.22
CA LEU A 75 16.75 -9.99 -44.05
C LEU A 75 18.06 -9.42 -43.49
N LYS A 76 19.02 -9.13 -44.37
CA LYS A 76 20.30 -8.52 -43.99
C LYS A 76 20.11 -7.17 -43.29
N SER A 77 19.33 -6.26 -43.88
CA SER A 77 19.10 -4.93 -43.30
C SER A 77 18.32 -5.00 -41.97
N THR A 78 17.44 -5.98 -41.82
CA THR A 78 16.69 -6.20 -40.56
C THR A 78 17.59 -6.77 -39.48
N LEU A 79 18.46 -7.73 -39.82
CA LEU A 79 19.47 -8.27 -38.92
C LEU A 79 20.45 -7.19 -38.45
N GLU A 80 20.94 -6.34 -39.36
CA GLU A 80 21.83 -5.22 -39.02
C GLU A 80 21.17 -4.23 -38.05
N ARG A 81 19.90 -3.87 -38.29
CA ARG A 81 19.13 -3.02 -37.37
C ARG A 81 18.93 -3.70 -36.01
N ALA A 82 18.54 -4.97 -35.99
CA ALA A 82 18.32 -5.72 -34.75
C ALA A 82 19.59 -5.79 -33.89
N VAL A 83 20.73 -6.11 -34.50
CA VAL A 83 22.02 -6.12 -33.82
C VAL A 83 22.38 -4.72 -33.30
N GLY A 84 22.12 -3.66 -34.06
CA GLY A 84 22.33 -2.29 -33.63
C GLY A 84 21.47 -1.85 -32.44
N GLN A 85 20.34 -2.51 -32.19
CA GLN A 85 19.42 -2.20 -31.08
C GLN A 85 19.67 -3.02 -29.82
N LEU A 86 20.47 -4.10 -29.88
CA LEU A 86 20.67 -5.01 -28.74
C LEU A 86 21.14 -4.30 -27.47
N GLN A 87 22.07 -3.35 -27.57
CA GLN A 87 22.58 -2.62 -26.40
C GLN A 87 21.48 -1.79 -25.73
N SER A 88 20.65 -1.12 -26.53
CA SER A 88 19.54 -0.31 -25.99
C SER A 88 18.52 -1.17 -25.26
N ILE A 89 18.22 -2.35 -25.82
CA ILE A 89 17.30 -3.32 -25.21
C ILE A 89 17.90 -3.86 -23.91
N GLU A 90 19.20 -4.19 -23.90
CA GLU A 90 19.92 -4.63 -22.70
C GLU A 90 19.85 -3.59 -21.58
N ASP A 91 20.13 -2.32 -21.90
CA ASP A 91 20.09 -1.23 -20.93
C ASP A 91 18.68 -1.06 -20.36
N ASP A 92 17.64 -1.19 -21.19
CA ASP A 92 16.25 -1.11 -20.73
C ASP A 92 15.85 -2.29 -19.84
N VAL A 93 16.23 -3.52 -20.19
CA VAL A 93 15.99 -4.71 -19.35
C VAL A 93 16.74 -4.60 -18.02
N ARG A 94 17.99 -4.13 -18.02
CA ARG A 94 18.77 -3.90 -16.80
C ARG A 94 18.21 -2.75 -15.94
N ARG A 95 17.68 -1.69 -16.55
CA ARG A 95 16.94 -0.64 -15.84
C ARG A 95 15.66 -1.18 -15.19
N GLN A 96 14.91 -2.03 -15.89
CA GLN A 96 13.73 -2.69 -15.32
C GLN A 96 14.12 -3.61 -14.16
N LEU A 97 15.21 -4.36 -14.29
CA LEU A 97 15.74 -5.19 -13.20
C LEU A 97 16.12 -4.35 -11.98
N GLY A 98 16.76 -3.21 -12.17
CA GLY A 98 17.08 -2.26 -11.10
C GLY A 98 15.85 -1.69 -10.38
N LYS A 99 14.71 -1.58 -11.07
CA LYS A 99 13.43 -1.17 -10.48
C LYS A 99 12.74 -2.29 -9.70
N VAL A 100 12.73 -3.51 -10.24
CA VAL A 100 12.11 -4.69 -9.61
C VAL A 100 12.92 -5.16 -8.39
N ARG A 101 14.26 -5.13 -8.50
CA ARG A 101 15.19 -5.56 -7.46
C ARG A 101 16.31 -4.51 -7.26
N PRO A 102 16.05 -3.44 -6.50
CA PRO A 102 17.07 -2.43 -6.18
C PRO A 102 18.29 -3.06 -5.51
N GLY A 103 19.50 -2.73 -6.00
CA GLY A 103 20.77 -3.26 -5.48
C GLY A 103 21.27 -4.54 -6.13
N ASP A 104 20.60 -5.03 -7.18
CA ASP A 104 21.13 -6.13 -7.98
C ASP A 104 22.37 -5.68 -8.79
N PRO A 105 23.50 -6.42 -8.75
CA PRO A 105 24.70 -6.07 -9.50
C PRO A 105 24.54 -6.13 -11.03
N ALA A 106 23.56 -6.90 -11.54
CA ALA A 106 23.25 -6.96 -12.97
C ALA A 106 22.24 -5.88 -13.41
N GLY A 107 21.62 -5.17 -12.46
CA GLY A 107 20.68 -4.07 -12.73
C GLY A 107 21.39 -2.72 -12.85
N ILE A 108 20.80 -1.80 -13.61
CA ILE A 108 21.23 -0.41 -13.64
C ILE A 108 20.43 0.37 -12.59
N ALA A 109 21.13 1.06 -11.69
CA ALA A 109 20.49 1.89 -10.67
C ALA A 109 19.78 3.11 -11.30
N ASP A 110 18.58 3.40 -10.82
CA ASP A 110 17.83 4.61 -11.21
C ASP A 110 18.39 5.83 -10.46
N LEU A 111 19.37 6.50 -11.09
CA LEU A 111 20.06 7.64 -10.50
C LEU A 111 19.12 8.82 -10.23
N ASP A 112 18.07 9.00 -11.03
CA ASP A 112 17.10 10.07 -10.83
C ASP A 112 16.26 9.83 -9.58
N ALA A 113 15.80 8.59 -9.38
CA ALA A 113 15.11 8.19 -8.15
C ALA A 113 16.02 8.34 -6.92
N VAL A 114 17.30 7.97 -7.03
CA VAL A 114 18.30 8.15 -5.96
C VAL A 114 18.50 9.64 -5.66
N ASN A 115 18.68 10.49 -6.68
CA ASN A 115 18.85 11.94 -6.52
C ASN A 115 17.63 12.61 -5.90
N ALA A 116 16.42 12.18 -6.29
CA ALA A 116 15.18 12.66 -5.67
C ALA A 116 15.15 12.32 -4.17
N LYS A 117 15.56 11.10 -3.79
CA LYS A 117 15.63 10.67 -2.39
C LYS A 117 16.74 11.36 -1.61
N LEU A 118 17.89 11.62 -2.22
CA LEU A 118 18.96 12.39 -1.59
C LEU A 118 18.55 13.84 -1.37
N SER A 119 17.90 14.47 -2.35
CA SER A 119 17.32 15.81 -2.23
C SER A 119 16.27 15.88 -1.11
N GLU A 120 15.39 14.87 -1.01
CA GLU A 120 14.43 14.75 0.08
C GLU A 120 15.12 14.66 1.45
N ARG A 121 16.22 13.90 1.54
CA ARG A 121 17.01 13.78 2.78
C ARG A 121 17.71 15.08 3.15
N LEU A 122 18.29 15.80 2.20
CA LEU A 122 18.90 17.10 2.42
C LEU A 122 17.87 18.12 2.92
N ALA A 123 16.71 18.20 2.28
CA ALA A 123 15.63 19.08 2.72
C ALA A 123 15.14 18.74 4.15
N ARG A 124 15.09 17.45 4.51
CA ARG A 124 14.78 17.01 5.88
C ARG A 124 15.87 17.41 6.89
N GLN A 125 17.14 17.35 6.48
CA GLN A 125 18.26 17.77 7.32
C GLN A 125 18.23 19.27 7.59
N GLU A 126 17.89 20.10 6.60
CA GLU A 126 17.77 21.56 6.75
C GLU A 126 16.70 21.98 7.77
N ILE A 127 15.59 21.24 7.85
CA ILE A 127 14.52 21.50 8.83
C ILE A 127 14.73 20.83 10.19
N GLY A 128 15.89 20.19 10.40
CA GLY A 128 16.19 19.44 11.63
C GLY A 128 15.31 18.20 11.84
N ALA A 129 14.70 17.67 10.78
CA ALA A 129 13.96 16.42 10.86
C ALA A 129 14.93 15.22 10.88
N PRO A 130 14.68 14.19 11.70
CA PRO A 130 15.55 13.02 11.80
C PRO A 130 15.71 12.34 10.42
N THR A 131 16.97 12.15 10.01
CA THR A 131 17.37 11.59 8.71
C THR A 131 17.65 10.09 8.76
N SER A 132 17.87 9.51 9.94
CA SER A 132 17.81 8.07 10.18
C SER A 132 16.40 7.69 10.64
N LEU A 133 15.87 6.60 10.10
CA LEU A 133 14.89 5.80 10.84
C LEU A 133 15.69 5.09 11.94
N GLU A 134 16.15 5.82 12.97
CA GLU A 134 16.27 5.15 14.27
C GLU A 134 14.85 4.71 14.59
N VAL A 135 14.57 3.43 14.35
CA VAL A 135 13.34 2.85 14.85
C VAL A 135 13.50 2.89 16.36
N PRO A 136 12.76 3.75 17.06
CA PRO A 136 12.88 3.81 18.51
C PRO A 136 12.50 2.43 19.06
N ALA A 137 13.11 1.97 20.15
CA ALA A 137 12.73 0.71 20.78
C ALA A 137 11.22 0.66 21.11
N VAL A 138 10.63 1.83 21.36
CA VAL A 138 9.19 2.02 21.59
C VAL A 138 8.68 3.12 20.65
N LEU A 139 7.67 2.83 19.84
CA LEU A 139 6.99 3.82 19.01
C LEU A 139 5.82 4.44 19.78
N GLU A 140 5.99 5.65 20.28
CA GLU A 140 4.93 6.44 20.92
C GLU A 140 4.47 7.60 20.04
N MET A 141 3.16 7.70 19.82
CA MET A 141 2.59 8.79 19.02
C MET A 141 1.23 9.25 19.51
N LYS A 142 1.00 10.56 19.43
CA LYS A 142 -0.33 11.15 19.53
C LYS A 142 -1.06 10.97 18.20
N VAL A 143 -2.20 10.28 18.23
CA VAL A 143 -2.95 9.88 17.03
C VAL A 143 -3.89 10.97 16.57
N SER A 144 -4.70 11.48 17.50
CA SER A 144 -5.69 12.49 17.15
C SER A 144 -6.01 13.41 18.32
N PRO A 145 -6.15 14.72 18.07
CA PRO A 145 -6.64 15.65 19.07
C PRO A 145 -8.13 15.42 19.35
N GLY A 146 -8.57 15.83 20.54
CA GLY A 146 -10.00 15.90 20.86
C GLY A 146 -10.73 16.92 19.97
N ASN A 147 -11.89 16.54 19.44
CA ASN A 147 -12.81 17.42 18.74
C ASN A 147 -13.82 18.01 19.73
N TRP A 148 -13.42 19.11 20.37
CA TRP A 148 -14.22 19.80 21.38
C TRP A 148 -15.48 20.46 20.82
N ALA A 149 -15.47 20.91 19.57
CA ALA A 149 -16.63 21.52 18.93
C ALA A 149 -17.76 20.49 18.74
N ALA A 150 -17.43 19.31 18.18
CA ALA A 150 -18.37 18.21 18.07
C ALA A 150 -18.80 17.67 19.44
N ALA A 151 -17.86 17.56 20.39
CA ALA A 151 -18.16 17.13 21.75
C ALA A 151 -19.12 18.07 22.47
N GLY A 152 -18.95 19.38 22.33
CA GLY A 152 -19.84 20.38 22.92
C GLY A 152 -21.25 20.29 22.36
N GLY A 153 -21.40 20.19 21.04
CA GLY A 153 -22.71 20.06 20.39
C GLY A 153 -23.45 18.79 20.78
N ILE A 154 -22.78 17.63 20.71
CA ILE A 154 -23.36 16.33 21.07
C ILE A 154 -23.64 16.27 22.58
N GLY A 155 -22.73 16.79 23.40
CA GLY A 155 -22.85 16.80 24.86
C GLY A 155 -24.06 17.62 25.31
N LEU A 156 -24.21 18.85 24.80
CA LEU A 156 -25.36 19.70 25.12
C LEU A 156 -26.69 19.01 24.79
N PHE A 157 -26.76 18.37 23.62
CA PHE A 157 -27.95 17.65 23.20
C PHE A 157 -28.21 16.40 24.06
N GLY A 158 -27.17 15.64 24.40
CA GLY A 158 -27.28 14.45 25.26
C GLY A 158 -27.76 14.79 26.68
N PHE A 159 -27.20 15.83 27.30
CA PHE A 159 -27.65 16.33 28.61
C PHE A 159 -29.06 16.92 28.54
N GLY A 160 -29.38 17.70 27.50
CA GLY A 160 -30.72 18.24 27.28
C GLY A 160 -31.77 17.15 27.09
N TRP A 161 -31.47 16.14 26.27
CA TRP A 161 -32.34 14.98 26.03
C TRP A 161 -32.59 14.18 27.30
N THR A 162 -31.54 13.89 28.07
CA THR A 162 -31.63 13.13 29.32
C THR A 162 -32.44 13.91 30.37
N SER A 163 -32.24 15.23 30.45
CA SER A 163 -32.98 16.10 31.38
C SER A 163 -34.45 16.20 31.00
N PHE A 164 -34.76 16.40 29.72
CA PHE A 164 -36.11 16.40 29.18
C PHE A 164 -36.82 15.06 29.44
N THR A 165 -36.14 13.95 29.13
CA THR A 165 -36.65 12.58 29.35
C THR A 165 -36.98 12.38 30.83
N THR A 166 -36.09 12.82 31.73
CA THR A 166 -36.32 12.73 33.19
C THR A 166 -37.53 13.53 33.62
N PHE A 167 -37.61 14.81 33.23
CA PHE A 167 -38.73 15.68 33.57
C PHE A 167 -40.06 15.13 33.03
N HIS A 168 -40.07 14.72 31.77
CA HIS A 168 -41.23 14.15 31.11
C HIS A 168 -41.66 12.81 31.76
N ALA A 169 -40.70 11.95 32.12
CA ALA A 169 -40.98 10.68 32.78
C ALA A 169 -41.62 10.91 34.15
N VAL A 170 -41.09 11.86 34.94
CA VAL A 170 -41.65 12.21 36.25
C VAL A 170 -43.09 12.70 36.12
N LEU A 171 -43.37 13.60 35.16
CA LEU A 171 -44.73 14.11 34.94
C LEU A 171 -45.70 13.01 34.45
N MET A 172 -45.28 12.17 33.51
CA MET A 172 -46.15 11.12 32.96
C MET A 172 -46.40 10.01 33.96
N ILE A 173 -45.37 9.54 34.67
CA ILE A 173 -45.51 8.49 35.67
C ILE A 173 -46.34 9.02 36.85
N GLY A 174 -46.08 10.23 37.32
CA GLY A 174 -46.87 10.85 38.40
C GLY A 174 -48.31 11.20 38.02
N GLY A 175 -48.55 11.57 36.76
CA GLY A 175 -49.89 11.79 36.22
C GLY A 175 -50.66 10.48 36.04
N MET A 176 -50.02 9.48 35.43
CA MET A 176 -50.63 8.18 35.15
C MET A 176 -50.73 7.30 36.39
N SER A 177 -49.93 7.50 37.43
CA SER A 177 -50.07 6.78 38.70
C SER A 177 -51.40 7.08 39.39
N LYS A 178 -52.01 8.25 39.11
CA LYS A 178 -53.36 8.57 39.60
C LYS A 178 -54.45 7.79 38.86
N ALA A 179 -54.22 7.39 37.60
CA ALA A 179 -55.19 6.68 36.77
C ALA A 179 -55.01 5.15 36.79
N PHE A 180 -53.76 4.67 36.80
CA PHE A 180 -53.38 3.27 36.63
C PHE A 180 -52.62 2.69 37.83
N GLY A 181 -52.43 3.47 38.91
CA GLY A 181 -51.72 3.03 40.12
C GLY A 181 -50.30 2.57 39.80
N TRP A 182 -49.92 1.40 40.33
CA TRP A 182 -48.61 0.78 40.14
C TRP A 182 -48.31 0.40 38.68
N GLY A 183 -49.33 0.22 37.84
CA GLY A 183 -49.16 -0.07 36.41
C GLY A 183 -48.40 1.03 35.65
N ALA A 184 -48.43 2.27 36.15
CA ALA A 184 -47.67 3.39 35.58
C ALA A 184 -46.14 3.16 35.63
N LEU A 185 -45.64 2.29 36.49
CA LEU A 185 -44.21 1.95 36.55
C LEU A 185 -43.73 1.21 35.29
N ALA A 186 -44.62 0.57 34.52
CA ALA A 186 -44.26 -0.02 33.24
C ALA A 186 -43.70 1.01 32.23
N LEU A 187 -44.09 2.29 32.38
CA LEU A 187 -43.54 3.38 31.58
C LEU A 187 -42.03 3.59 31.81
N LEU A 188 -41.47 3.16 32.94
CA LEU A 188 -40.01 3.18 33.15
C LEU A 188 -39.27 2.35 32.09
N GLY A 189 -39.84 1.20 31.71
CA GLY A 189 -39.30 0.36 30.64
C GLY A 189 -39.27 1.10 29.31
N PHE A 190 -40.33 1.83 28.98
CA PHE A 190 -40.38 2.68 27.79
C PHE A 190 -39.34 3.81 27.85
N TYR A 191 -39.24 4.52 28.97
CA TYR A 191 -38.27 5.60 29.16
C TYR A 191 -36.81 5.15 29.16
N SER A 192 -36.53 3.88 29.52
CA SER A 192 -35.17 3.33 29.49
C SER A 192 -34.51 3.43 28.10
N ILE A 193 -35.30 3.32 27.02
CA ILE A 193 -34.82 3.47 25.64
C ILE A 193 -34.35 4.90 25.38
N PHE A 194 -35.10 5.90 25.86
CA PHE A 194 -34.77 7.31 25.72
C PHE A 194 -33.52 7.67 26.52
N PHE A 195 -33.37 7.10 27.72
CA PHE A 195 -32.15 7.22 28.51
C PHE A 195 -30.96 6.58 27.81
N ALA A 196 -31.11 5.38 27.23
CA ALA A 196 -30.04 4.75 26.45
C ALA A 196 -29.56 5.64 25.30
N VAL A 197 -30.49 6.29 24.59
CA VAL A 197 -30.18 7.27 23.55
C VAL A 197 -29.41 8.48 24.12
N GLY A 198 -29.88 9.08 25.22
CA GLY A 198 -29.20 10.19 25.89
C GLY A 198 -27.78 9.85 26.35
N PHE A 199 -27.62 8.71 27.03
CA PHE A 199 -26.31 8.24 27.48
C PHE A 199 -25.36 7.89 26.33
N SER A 200 -25.88 7.34 25.23
CA SER A 200 -25.06 7.09 24.04
C SER A 200 -24.48 8.38 23.45
N MET A 201 -25.26 9.47 23.45
CA MET A 201 -24.78 10.79 23.01
C MET A 201 -23.73 11.35 23.96
N ILE A 202 -23.95 11.28 25.27
CA ILE A 202 -22.95 11.74 26.26
C ILE A 202 -21.65 10.95 26.12
N TYR A 203 -21.74 9.63 25.95
CA TYR A 203 -20.58 8.77 25.71
C TYR A 203 -19.86 9.12 24.40
N ALA A 204 -20.59 9.41 23.32
CA ALA A 204 -20.01 9.88 22.06
C ALA A 204 -19.31 11.24 22.22
N ALA A 205 -19.89 12.17 22.99
CA ALA A 205 -19.28 13.46 23.30
C ALA A 205 -17.96 13.30 24.06
N ILE A 206 -17.92 12.43 25.07
CA ILE A 206 -16.69 12.11 25.83
C ILE A 206 -15.62 11.53 24.91
N ASN A 207 -15.97 10.58 24.04
CA ASN A 207 -15.04 10.02 23.06
C ASN A 207 -14.55 11.06 22.06
N SER A 208 -15.42 11.98 21.64
CA SER A 208 -15.05 13.06 20.73
C SER A 208 -14.09 14.04 21.39
N ALA A 209 -14.29 14.38 22.67
CA ALA A 209 -13.41 15.29 23.40
C ALA A 209 -12.06 14.66 23.80
N SER A 210 -11.99 13.32 23.82
CA SER A 210 -10.80 12.61 24.24
C SER A 210 -9.66 12.74 23.22
N THR A 211 -8.46 12.96 23.74
CA THR A 211 -7.23 12.88 22.97
C THR A 211 -6.78 11.42 22.90
N GLU A 212 -6.39 10.95 21.72
CA GLU A 212 -5.95 9.56 21.52
C GLU A 212 -4.44 9.51 21.25
N SER A 213 -3.74 8.62 21.93
CA SER A 213 -2.34 8.27 21.69
C SER A 213 -2.16 6.75 21.68
N PHE A 214 -1.09 6.27 21.06
CA PHE A 214 -0.67 4.88 21.18
C PHE A 214 0.81 4.79 21.54
N THR A 215 1.15 3.64 22.12
CA THR A 215 2.50 3.18 22.37
C THR A 215 2.60 1.77 21.80
N LEU A 216 3.58 1.52 20.94
CA LEU A 216 3.88 0.21 20.38
C LEU A 216 5.28 -0.20 20.84
N ASP A 217 5.37 -1.28 21.60
CA ASP A 217 6.60 -1.82 22.19
C ASP A 217 6.68 -3.32 21.86
N GLY A 218 7.52 -3.68 20.90
CA GLY A 218 7.57 -5.01 20.32
C GLY A 218 6.23 -5.40 19.69
N ASP A 219 5.57 -6.41 20.28
CA ASP A 219 4.23 -6.87 19.88
C ASP A 219 3.10 -6.25 20.72
N GLN A 220 3.39 -5.40 21.70
CA GLN A 220 2.39 -4.80 22.57
C GLN A 220 1.94 -3.44 22.04
N LEU A 221 0.66 -3.35 21.65
CA LEU A 221 0.01 -2.08 21.33
C LEU A 221 -0.84 -1.60 22.51
N VAL A 222 -0.50 -0.43 23.03
CA VAL A 222 -1.25 0.25 24.09
C VAL A 222 -1.91 1.48 23.50
N ILE A 223 -3.24 1.54 23.52
CA ILE A 223 -4.02 2.69 23.06
C ILE A 223 -4.55 3.43 24.29
N ARG A 224 -4.24 4.71 24.39
CA ARG A 224 -4.68 5.59 25.48
C ARG A 224 -5.63 6.66 24.96
N LYS A 225 -6.76 6.81 25.66
CA LYS A 225 -7.70 7.92 25.48
C LYS A 225 -7.74 8.76 26.74
N ASN A 226 -7.38 10.03 26.59
CA ASN A 226 -7.25 10.96 27.71
C ASN A 226 -8.26 12.10 27.56
N LEU A 227 -9.01 12.37 28.64
CA LEU A 227 -9.88 13.54 28.77
C LEU A 227 -9.55 14.23 30.10
N GLY A 228 -8.70 15.26 30.05
CA GLY A 228 -8.18 15.89 31.25
C GLY A 228 -7.39 14.88 32.11
N GLY A 229 -7.78 14.72 33.38
CA GLY A 229 -7.18 13.73 34.28
C GLY A 229 -7.73 12.30 34.15
N TRP A 230 -8.76 12.09 33.34
CA TRP A 230 -9.31 10.76 33.11
C TRP A 230 -8.59 10.06 31.96
N VAL A 231 -8.02 8.89 32.24
CA VAL A 231 -7.23 8.10 31.29
C VAL A 231 -7.90 6.73 31.15
N ARG A 232 -8.21 6.35 29.90
CA ARG A 232 -8.64 5.00 29.56
C ARG A 232 -7.59 4.35 28.69
N GLU A 233 -7.10 3.20 29.14
CA GLU A 233 -6.10 2.42 28.43
C GLU A 233 -6.68 1.10 27.94
N LYS A 234 -6.28 0.68 26.75
CA LYS A 234 -6.52 -0.66 26.22
C LYS A 234 -5.21 -1.23 25.69
N ARG A 235 -4.97 -2.51 25.97
CA ARG A 235 -3.76 -3.23 25.56
C ARG A 235 -4.14 -4.37 24.63
N TYR A 236 -3.34 -4.55 23.60
CA TYR A 236 -3.53 -5.52 22.52
C TYR A 236 -2.18 -6.14 22.18
N THR A 237 -2.19 -7.39 21.76
CA THR A 237 -0.96 -8.06 21.27
C THR A 237 -1.05 -8.20 19.76
N ILE A 238 -0.22 -7.46 19.04
CA ILE A 238 -0.30 -7.38 17.58
C ILE A 238 0.31 -8.62 16.95
N ASP A 239 -0.32 -9.10 15.88
CA ASP A 239 0.28 -10.10 15.03
C ASP A 239 1.40 -9.44 14.19
N PRO A 240 2.68 -9.82 14.38
CA PRO A 240 3.79 -9.23 13.64
C PRO A 240 3.71 -9.52 12.14
N SER A 241 2.87 -10.46 11.69
CA SER A 241 2.66 -10.80 10.28
C SER A 241 1.79 -9.78 9.54
N VAL A 242 0.97 -9.00 10.26
CA VAL A 242 -0.08 -8.13 9.70
C VAL A 242 0.38 -6.67 9.63
N LYS A 243 -0.01 -5.98 8.56
CA LYS A 243 0.29 -4.56 8.34
C LYS A 243 -0.85 -3.67 8.83
N ALA A 244 -0.51 -2.49 9.33
CA ALA A 244 -1.47 -1.43 9.59
C ALA A 244 -1.98 -0.84 8.27
N ASP A 245 -3.30 -0.67 8.17
CA ASP A 245 -3.96 -0.03 7.03
C ASP A 245 -5.06 0.94 7.48
N VAL A 246 -5.49 1.82 6.59
CA VAL A 246 -6.61 2.74 6.81
C VAL A 246 -7.89 2.08 6.32
N GLU A 247 -8.68 1.55 7.25
CA GLU A 247 -9.95 0.92 6.95
C GLU A 247 -11.14 1.80 7.30
N SER A 248 -12.20 1.62 6.52
CA SER A 248 -13.47 2.30 6.70
C SER A 248 -14.36 1.49 7.65
N VAL A 249 -14.39 1.87 8.93
CA VAL A 249 -15.11 1.13 9.95
C VAL A 249 -16.55 1.65 10.06
N SER A 250 -17.51 0.74 9.92
CA SER A 250 -18.93 0.98 10.24
C SER A 250 -19.10 0.95 11.76
N ASN A 251 -18.81 2.06 12.43
CA ASN A 251 -19.07 2.15 13.86
C ASN A 251 -20.57 2.42 14.09
N THR A 252 -21.22 1.57 14.87
CA THR A 252 -22.68 1.48 15.04
C THR A 252 -23.33 2.53 15.95
N VAL A 253 -22.64 3.61 16.31
CA VAL A 253 -23.27 4.74 17.02
C VAL A 253 -22.88 6.05 16.35
N ARG A 254 -23.76 6.54 15.47
CA ARG A 254 -23.68 7.87 14.86
C ARG A 254 -25.03 8.57 14.95
N MET A 255 -25.03 9.80 15.44
CA MET A 255 -26.11 10.78 15.22
C MET A 255 -25.49 12.06 14.67
N GLY A 256 -25.82 12.41 13.42
CA GLY A 256 -25.31 13.58 12.71
C GLY A 256 -25.07 13.33 11.21
N ASN A 257 -24.88 14.42 10.45
CA ASN A 257 -24.83 14.46 8.98
C ASN A 257 -23.60 13.78 8.31
N GLN A 258 -22.81 12.98 9.02
CA GLN A 258 -21.73 12.20 8.41
C GLN A 258 -22.30 10.93 7.78
N LYS A 259 -22.52 10.97 6.46
CA LYS A 259 -22.85 9.80 5.64
C LYS A 259 -21.56 9.01 5.33
N GLY A 260 -21.58 7.69 5.57
CA GLY A 260 -20.53 6.75 5.13
C GLY A 260 -19.46 6.42 6.19
N PRO A 261 -18.75 5.28 6.08
CA PRO A 261 -17.86 4.73 7.10
C PRO A 261 -16.77 5.72 7.60
N VAL A 262 -16.30 5.58 8.85
CA VAL A 262 -15.20 6.43 9.36
C VAL A 262 -13.87 5.80 8.96
N PRO A 263 -12.97 6.49 8.26
CA PRO A 263 -11.62 6.00 8.07
C PRO A 263 -10.86 6.00 9.40
N MET A 264 -10.39 4.84 9.81
CA MET A 264 -9.62 4.60 11.03
C MET A 264 -8.38 3.78 10.70
N ILE A 265 -7.37 3.83 11.56
CA ILE A 265 -6.22 2.93 11.46
C ILE A 265 -6.68 1.59 12.01
N ALA A 266 -6.48 0.52 11.25
CA ALA A 266 -6.82 -0.85 11.60
C ALA A 266 -5.57 -1.72 11.64
N LEU A 267 -5.50 -2.57 12.66
CA LEU A 267 -4.50 -3.61 12.87
C LEU A 267 -5.20 -4.90 13.32
N GLN A 268 -4.56 -6.04 13.12
CA GLN A 268 -5.05 -7.32 13.63
C GLN A 268 -4.25 -7.74 14.86
N ASP A 269 -4.95 -8.07 15.93
CA ASP A 269 -4.40 -8.74 17.12
C ASP A 269 -4.08 -10.21 16.79
N LYS A 270 -3.19 -10.85 17.55
CA LYS A 270 -2.88 -12.30 17.46
C LYS A 270 -4.11 -13.20 17.54
N ASP A 271 -5.16 -12.76 18.23
CA ASP A 271 -6.44 -13.47 18.31
C ASP A 271 -7.31 -13.31 17.03
N GLY A 272 -6.79 -12.67 15.98
CA GLY A 272 -7.51 -12.38 14.74
C GLY A 272 -8.51 -11.21 14.84
N ARG A 273 -8.56 -10.52 15.98
CA ARG A 273 -9.49 -9.40 16.22
C ARG A 273 -8.96 -8.10 15.61
N GLN A 274 -9.84 -7.34 14.98
CA GLN A 274 -9.49 -6.03 14.44
C GLN A 274 -9.44 -4.97 15.55
N VAL A 275 -8.30 -4.31 15.68
CA VAL A 275 -8.06 -3.18 16.58
C VAL A 275 -8.10 -1.90 15.76
N THR A 276 -8.99 -0.97 16.11
CA THR A 276 -9.19 0.27 15.36
C THR A 276 -9.01 1.52 16.23
N PHE A 277 -8.32 2.53 15.70
CA PHE A 277 -8.06 3.80 16.38
C PHE A 277 -7.82 4.96 15.39
N GLY A 278 -7.72 6.19 15.89
CA GLY A 278 -7.45 7.38 15.08
C GLY A 278 -8.68 7.95 14.39
N GLN A 279 -9.82 7.90 15.07
CA GLN A 279 -11.10 8.37 14.55
C GLN A 279 -11.06 9.85 14.12
N ASN A 280 -10.39 10.70 14.90
CA ASN A 280 -10.33 12.15 14.66
C ASN A 280 -9.05 12.58 13.91
N ALA A 281 -8.20 11.64 13.49
CA ALA A 281 -6.98 11.96 12.75
C ALA A 281 -7.33 12.48 11.33
N THR A 282 -6.48 13.32 10.75
CA THR A 282 -6.63 13.70 9.34
C THR A 282 -6.23 12.54 8.42
N PRO A 283 -6.68 12.50 7.15
CA PRO A 283 -6.25 11.46 6.21
C PRO A 283 -4.71 11.38 6.05
N ALA A 284 -4.04 12.53 6.02
CA ALA A 284 -2.58 12.60 5.96
C ALA A 284 -1.92 12.03 7.23
N GLN A 285 -2.45 12.37 8.41
CA GLN A 285 -1.95 11.83 9.68
C GLN A 285 -2.13 10.30 9.77
N ARG A 286 -3.28 9.77 9.35
CA ARG A 286 -3.52 8.32 9.32
C ARG A 286 -2.48 7.59 8.46
N LYS A 287 -2.20 8.10 7.26
CA LYS A 287 -1.18 7.54 6.37
C LYS A 287 0.22 7.55 7.03
N ILE A 288 0.63 8.69 7.59
CA ILE A 288 1.92 8.83 8.29
C ILE A 288 2.04 7.84 9.45
N ILE A 289 0.96 7.63 10.20
CA ILE A 289 0.94 6.70 11.32
C ILE A 289 1.03 5.24 10.83
N CYS A 290 0.27 4.85 9.80
CA CYS A 290 0.37 3.52 9.21
C CYS A 290 1.79 3.24 8.69
N ASP A 291 2.39 4.19 7.96
CA ASP A 291 3.74 4.05 7.42
C ASP A 291 4.76 3.85 8.56
N ARG A 292 4.63 4.59 9.67
CA ARG A 292 5.51 4.45 10.84
C ARG A 292 5.32 3.14 11.59
N ILE A 293 4.07 2.69 11.77
CA ILE A 293 3.78 1.40 12.39
C ILE A 293 4.35 0.26 11.54
N ASN A 294 4.13 0.31 10.23
CA ASN A 294 4.64 -0.71 9.31
C ASN A 294 6.17 -0.73 9.25
N ALA A 295 6.82 0.44 9.29
CA ALA A 295 8.28 0.53 9.38
C ALA A 295 8.80 -0.05 10.70
N TYR A 296 8.12 0.21 11.81
CA TYR A 296 8.47 -0.34 13.12
C TYR A 296 8.33 -1.88 13.14
N ILE A 297 7.18 -2.41 12.72
CA ILE A 297 6.94 -3.86 12.66
C ILE A 297 7.97 -4.54 11.76
N ALA A 298 8.33 -3.94 10.62
CA ALA A 298 9.33 -4.50 9.71
C ALA A 298 10.75 -4.53 10.30
N SER A 299 11.08 -3.63 11.23
CA SER A 299 12.41 -3.54 11.84
C SER A 299 12.59 -4.38 13.11
N VAL A 300 11.49 -4.78 13.76
CA VAL A 300 11.50 -5.65 14.94
C VAL A 300 11.49 -7.14 14.55
N ARG A 301 11.22 -7.44 13.27
CA ARG A 301 11.44 -8.78 12.67
C ARG A 301 12.90 -9.03 12.37
#